data_AF-A0A7J8TD18-F1
#
_entry.id   AF-A0A7J8TD18-F1
#
_cell.length_a   1.000
_cell.length_b   1.000
_cell.length_c   1.000
_cell.angle_alpha   90.00
_cell.angle_beta   90.00
_cell.angle_gamma   90.00
#
_symmetry.space_group_name_H-M   'P 1'
#
loop_
_entity.id
_entity.type
_entity.pdbx_description
1 polymer ?
#
loop_
_entity_poly.entity_id
_entity_poly.type
_entity_poly.pdbx_seq_one_letter_code
_entity_poly.pdbx_strand_id
1 'polypeptide(L)'
;MAAGVVSDASASFLLSLVHDIVLGDLAAGMFKKDCTDLVRRIALFTHLLEEIRDFAASDHPHASSSSSSSSSWSADLAVALQAAKRLLSAASAHHSVNSSDGAAKRISFQFQCVTWKLEKSLAKIPFDQFQISEEVQEQVALVRAQLRRATERYGSLNSRKVSNAISQLPEKERSDTNHEISAKLDSIPESCTTLGHAADKETKILERVNSSSIPSDVCLSNEVDSKGQENLAAKGAEQTKKPDTLVIPVDFLCPISLELMRDPVIVATGQTYERSYIQRWIDCGNVTCPKTQQKLKNLTLTPNYVLRSVINQWCAKHNIEQPSGLANGRLKKSNGSFCDVSGDMAAIQELVSKLSSRCLEERRAAVAEIRSLSKRSTDNRILIADTGAIPVLVNLLTTDDASIQEHAVTSILNLSIFENNKSLIMLAGAVPSIVQVLRAGSMEARENAAATLFSLSLADENKIIIGSSGAIPALVDLLQNGSNRGKKDAATALFNLCIYQGNKGRAVRAGIITALLKMLTDSRNCMVDEALTILSILASNHDAKAAIVKASTIPVLIDLLRTGLPRNKENAAAILLCLCKRDAENLACISRLGAAIPLTELTKSGTERAKRKATSLLEHLRKLQQL
;
A
#
# COMPACT_ATOMS: atom_id res chain seq x y z
N MET A 1 33.59 -14.48 4.84
CA MET A 1 32.13 -14.63 4.99
C MET A 1 31.66 -15.51 3.84
N ALA A 2 30.99 -16.62 4.12
CA ALA A 2 30.45 -17.54 3.13
C ALA A 2 29.06 -18.01 3.61
N ALA A 3 28.17 -18.38 2.71
CA ALA A 3 26.75 -18.64 3.01
C ALA A 3 26.35 -20.08 2.69
N GLY A 4 25.39 -20.61 3.45
CA GLY A 4 24.88 -21.97 3.29
C GLY A 4 23.73 -22.06 2.28
N VAL A 5 23.79 -23.06 1.41
CA VAL A 5 22.74 -23.38 0.44
C VAL A 5 21.56 -24.09 1.13
N VAL A 6 20.34 -23.84 0.66
CA VAL A 6 19.13 -24.55 1.10
C VAL A 6 18.86 -25.70 0.15
N SER A 7 18.61 -26.90 0.69
CA SER A 7 18.30 -28.08 -0.12
C SER A 7 16.92 -27.99 -0.76
N ASP A 8 16.78 -28.52 -1.98
CA ASP A 8 15.51 -28.66 -2.71
C ASP A 8 14.39 -29.22 -1.82
N ALA A 9 14.67 -30.29 -1.06
CA ALA A 9 13.73 -30.89 -0.11
C ALA A 9 13.11 -29.88 0.89
N SER A 10 13.86 -28.84 1.30
CA SER A 10 13.33 -27.79 2.20
C SER A 10 12.42 -26.80 1.48
N ALA A 11 12.74 -26.43 0.22
CA ALA A 11 11.88 -25.59 -0.60
C ALA A 11 10.59 -26.33 -1.00
N SER A 12 10.72 -27.59 -1.40
CA SER A 12 9.61 -28.49 -1.74
C SER A 12 8.69 -28.79 -0.55
N PHE A 13 9.23 -28.92 0.68
CA PHE A 13 8.41 -28.98 1.91
C PHE A 13 7.63 -27.69 2.18
N LEU A 14 8.27 -26.52 2.01
CA LEU A 14 7.61 -25.22 2.17
C LEU A 14 6.51 -25.00 1.12
N LEU A 15 6.73 -25.42 -0.13
CA LEU A 15 5.71 -25.40 -1.19
C LEU A 15 4.49 -26.26 -0.82
N SER A 16 4.71 -27.50 -0.39
CA SER A 16 3.64 -28.39 0.07
C SER A 16 2.79 -27.74 1.16
N LEU A 17 3.45 -27.13 2.16
CA LEU A 17 2.77 -26.43 3.26
C LEU A 17 2.02 -25.15 2.80
N VAL A 18 2.46 -24.49 1.72
CA VAL A 18 1.70 -23.38 1.09
C VAL A 18 0.49 -23.92 0.33
N HIS A 19 0.62 -24.99 -0.45
CA HIS A 19 -0.50 -25.61 -1.17
C HIS A 19 -1.59 -26.12 -0.19
N ASP A 20 -1.20 -26.76 0.90
CA ASP A 20 -2.07 -27.16 2.01
C ASP A 20 -2.93 -26.00 2.57
N ILE A 21 -2.36 -24.80 2.65
CA ILE A 21 -3.02 -23.59 3.17
C ILE A 21 -3.94 -22.96 2.13
N VAL A 22 -3.63 -23.12 0.84
CA VAL A 22 -4.42 -22.58 -0.29
C VAL A 22 -5.60 -23.50 -0.66
N LEU A 23 -5.46 -24.81 -0.46
CA LEU A 23 -6.49 -25.82 -0.74
C LEU A 23 -7.42 -26.11 0.44
N GLY A 24 -7.09 -25.65 1.66
CA GLY A 24 -7.91 -25.86 2.85
C GLY A 24 -9.19 -25.00 2.88
N ASP A 25 -10.26 -25.52 3.50
CA ASP A 25 -11.56 -24.84 3.62
C ASP A 25 -11.46 -23.48 4.32
N LEU A 26 -11.94 -22.43 3.65
CA LEU A 26 -11.97 -21.08 4.21
C LEU A 26 -13.10 -20.91 5.23
N ALA A 27 -12.77 -20.36 6.39
CA ALA A 27 -13.69 -20.14 7.50
C ALA A 27 -15.00 -19.42 7.11
N ALA A 28 -16.12 -19.92 7.63
CA ALA A 28 -17.41 -19.25 7.57
C ALA A 28 -17.61 -18.32 8.79
N GLY A 29 -18.36 -17.23 8.61
CA GLY A 29 -18.66 -16.28 9.69
C GLY A 29 -17.59 -15.20 9.90
N MET A 30 -17.38 -14.80 11.16
CA MET A 30 -16.74 -13.53 11.54
C MET A 30 -15.34 -13.33 10.95
N PHE A 31 -14.48 -14.35 10.98
CA PHE A 31 -13.10 -14.26 10.50
C PHE A 31 -12.93 -14.56 9.00
N LYS A 32 -14.01 -14.78 8.24
CA LYS A 32 -13.96 -15.17 6.82
C LYS A 32 -13.05 -14.25 6.00
N LYS A 33 -13.20 -12.94 6.17
CA LYS A 33 -12.40 -11.93 5.48
C LYS A 33 -10.91 -12.05 5.80
N ASP A 34 -10.56 -12.16 7.07
CA ASP A 34 -9.16 -12.23 7.50
C ASP A 34 -8.50 -13.56 7.11
N CYS A 35 -9.28 -14.65 7.07
CA CYS A 35 -8.86 -15.93 6.50
C CYS A 35 -8.56 -15.79 4.99
N THR A 36 -9.49 -15.23 4.20
CA THR A 36 -9.25 -14.96 2.77
C THR A 36 -8.03 -14.07 2.56
N ASP A 37 -7.89 -12.99 3.34
CA ASP A 37 -6.77 -12.05 3.25
C ASP A 37 -5.42 -12.71 3.62
N LEU A 38 -5.41 -13.65 4.57
CA LEU A 38 -4.22 -14.40 4.97
C LEU A 38 -3.82 -15.46 3.94
N VAL A 39 -4.77 -16.28 3.49
CA VAL A 39 -4.55 -17.28 2.43
C VAL A 39 -4.06 -16.61 1.14
N ARG A 40 -4.67 -15.49 0.73
CA ARG A 40 -4.25 -14.72 -0.45
C ARG A 40 -2.84 -14.13 -0.34
N ARG A 41 -2.33 -13.88 0.87
CA ARG A 41 -0.95 -13.44 1.10
C ARG A 41 0.04 -14.60 1.09
N ILE A 42 -0.37 -15.77 1.61
CA ILE A 42 0.46 -16.98 1.63
C ILE A 42 0.58 -17.61 0.23
N ALA A 43 -0.48 -17.56 -0.58
CA ALA A 43 -0.45 -17.98 -1.99
C ALA A 43 0.59 -17.22 -2.84
N LEU A 44 0.96 -16.00 -2.45
CA LEU A 44 2.01 -15.20 -3.12
C LEU A 44 3.43 -15.65 -2.75
N PHE A 45 3.59 -16.65 -1.88
CA PHE A 45 4.90 -17.26 -1.60
C PHE A 45 5.26 -18.36 -2.61
N THR A 46 4.28 -18.90 -3.36
CA THR A 46 4.52 -20.00 -4.30
C THR A 46 5.65 -19.67 -5.27
N HIS A 47 5.58 -18.51 -5.96
CA HIS A 47 6.63 -18.08 -6.89
C HIS A 47 8.01 -17.84 -6.25
N LEU A 48 8.04 -17.41 -4.97
CA LEU A 48 9.31 -17.29 -4.24
C LEU A 48 9.92 -18.66 -3.97
N LEU A 49 9.11 -19.63 -3.55
CA LEU A 49 9.58 -20.96 -3.20
C LEU A 49 9.85 -21.82 -4.44
N GLU A 50 9.14 -21.58 -5.55
CA GLU A 50 9.45 -22.10 -6.88
C GLU A 50 10.84 -21.63 -7.34
N GLU A 51 11.12 -20.31 -7.35
CA GLU A 51 12.46 -19.82 -7.74
C GLU A 51 13.57 -20.32 -6.82
N ILE A 52 13.33 -20.46 -5.51
CA ILE A 52 14.32 -21.04 -4.57
C ILE A 52 14.55 -22.54 -4.84
N ARG A 53 13.49 -23.30 -5.13
CA ARG A 53 13.57 -24.73 -5.49
C ARG A 53 14.33 -24.91 -6.80
N ASP A 54 13.96 -24.15 -7.83
CA ASP A 54 14.52 -24.30 -9.18
C ASP A 54 16.00 -23.89 -9.23
N PHE A 55 16.40 -22.91 -8.39
CA PHE A 55 17.81 -22.60 -8.13
C PHE A 55 18.55 -23.71 -7.35
N ALA A 56 17.89 -24.36 -6.38
CA ALA A 56 18.47 -25.48 -5.64
C ALA A 56 18.58 -26.78 -6.48
N ALA A 57 17.81 -26.89 -7.56
CA ALA A 57 17.84 -28.01 -8.50
C ALA A 57 18.85 -27.83 -9.66
N SER A 58 19.40 -26.63 -9.88
CA SER A 58 20.45 -26.41 -10.88
C SER A 58 21.84 -26.76 -10.33
N ASP A 59 22.43 -27.86 -10.83
CA ASP A 59 23.77 -28.32 -10.46
C ASP A 59 24.86 -27.27 -10.76
N HIS A 60 25.27 -26.54 -9.72
CA HIS A 60 26.43 -25.65 -9.74
C HIS A 60 27.59 -26.26 -8.94
N PRO A 61 28.61 -26.83 -9.61
CA PRO A 61 29.79 -27.33 -8.91
C PRO A 61 30.58 -26.18 -8.27
N HIS A 62 31.22 -26.47 -7.12
CA HIS A 62 32.00 -25.56 -6.25
C HIS A 62 31.23 -24.75 -5.19
N ALA A 63 30.53 -25.44 -4.29
CA ALA A 63 30.28 -24.96 -2.93
C ALA A 63 30.61 -26.07 -1.91
N SER A 64 31.81 -26.03 -1.33
CA SER A 64 32.29 -27.06 -0.37
C SER A 64 31.47 -27.06 0.92
N SER A 65 30.98 -28.23 1.33
CA SER A 65 30.13 -28.38 2.51
C SER A 65 30.92 -28.42 3.83
N SER A 66 30.52 -27.57 4.79
CA SER A 66 30.77 -27.79 6.21
C SER A 66 29.62 -27.20 7.05
N SER A 67 29.28 -27.87 8.14
CA SER A 67 27.96 -27.77 8.76
C SER A 67 27.92 -26.91 10.02
N SER A 68 27.27 -25.74 9.93
CA SER A 68 26.64 -25.10 11.08
C SER A 68 25.51 -24.16 10.64
N SER A 69 24.41 -24.13 11.41
CA SER A 69 23.15 -23.44 11.08
C SER A 69 22.56 -23.77 9.69
N SER A 70 21.84 -24.90 9.60
CA SER A 70 20.78 -25.04 8.60
C SER A 70 19.84 -23.82 8.70
N SER A 71 19.41 -23.29 7.55
CA SER A 71 18.98 -21.90 7.41
C SER A 71 17.84 -21.50 8.38
N SER A 72 18.15 -20.62 9.34
CA SER A 72 17.16 -20.07 10.30
C SER A 72 15.88 -19.59 9.61
N TRP A 73 15.99 -18.95 8.44
CA TRP A 73 14.83 -18.39 7.73
C TRP A 73 13.83 -19.45 7.26
N SER A 74 14.26 -20.65 6.83
CA SER A 74 13.36 -21.67 6.31
C SER A 74 12.59 -22.36 7.44
N ALA A 75 13.28 -22.64 8.56
CA ALA A 75 12.65 -23.11 9.80
C ALA A 75 11.67 -22.05 10.37
N ASP A 76 12.07 -20.78 10.43
CA ASP A 76 11.19 -19.68 10.86
C ASP A 76 9.98 -19.51 9.94
N LEU A 77 10.12 -19.76 8.63
CA LEU A 77 9.02 -19.68 7.67
C LEU A 77 8.09 -20.89 7.80
N ALA A 78 8.61 -22.10 7.95
CA ALA A 78 7.83 -23.31 8.23
C ALA A 78 7.00 -23.15 9.51
N VAL A 79 7.61 -22.67 10.61
CA VAL A 79 6.90 -22.40 11.87
C VAL A 79 5.82 -21.32 11.71
N ALA A 80 6.07 -20.28 10.89
CA ALA A 80 5.08 -19.24 10.61
C ALA A 80 3.90 -19.76 9.77
N LEU A 81 4.16 -20.58 8.74
CA LEU A 81 3.15 -21.20 7.89
C LEU A 81 2.34 -22.26 8.64
N GLN A 82 2.96 -23.12 9.45
CA GLN A 82 2.22 -24.06 10.31
C GLN A 82 1.34 -23.32 11.33
N ALA A 83 1.78 -22.18 11.85
CA ALA A 83 0.95 -21.34 12.73
C ALA A 83 -0.23 -20.73 11.96
N ALA A 84 -0.06 -20.36 10.69
CA ALA A 84 -1.15 -19.93 9.82
C ALA A 84 -2.15 -21.07 9.53
N LYS A 85 -1.69 -22.29 9.20
CA LYS A 85 -2.55 -23.46 8.98
C LYS A 85 -3.42 -23.74 10.22
N ARG A 86 -2.80 -23.83 11.41
CA ARG A 86 -3.51 -24.02 12.70
C ARG A 86 -4.51 -22.88 12.99
N LEU A 87 -4.16 -21.63 12.71
CA LEU A 87 -5.06 -20.48 12.88
C LEU A 87 -6.27 -20.54 11.95
N LEU A 88 -6.08 -20.89 10.68
CA LEU A 88 -7.17 -21.02 9.71
C LEU A 88 -8.15 -22.12 10.12
N SER A 89 -7.65 -23.27 10.60
CA SER A 89 -8.46 -24.34 11.19
C SER A 89 -9.21 -23.90 12.46
N ALA A 90 -8.55 -23.17 13.37
CA ALA A 90 -9.18 -22.65 14.58
C ALA A 90 -10.25 -21.59 14.28
N ALA A 91 -10.06 -20.80 13.22
CA ALA A 91 -11.03 -19.81 12.75
C ALA A 91 -12.21 -20.44 11.99
N SER A 92 -12.00 -21.55 11.26
CA SER A 92 -13.07 -22.26 10.55
C SER A 92 -13.97 -23.09 11.48
N ALA A 93 -13.40 -23.68 12.53
CA ALA A 93 -14.15 -24.40 13.57
C ALA A 93 -14.97 -23.47 14.52
N HIS A 94 -14.79 -22.15 14.45
CA HIS A 94 -15.39 -21.19 15.38
C HIS A 94 -16.87 -20.87 15.05
N HIS A 95 -17.77 -21.82 15.29
CA HIS A 95 -19.21 -21.61 15.14
C HIS A 95 -19.77 -20.61 16.16
N SER A 96 -20.59 -19.67 15.69
CA SER A 96 -21.06 -18.48 16.43
C SER A 96 -22.03 -18.73 17.60
N VAL A 97 -22.37 -19.99 17.92
CA VAL A 97 -23.56 -20.31 18.73
C VAL A 97 -23.32 -20.20 20.25
N ASN A 98 -22.12 -20.55 20.74
CA ASN A 98 -21.82 -20.63 22.19
C ASN A 98 -20.41 -20.11 22.58
N SER A 99 -19.73 -19.36 21.70
CA SER A 99 -18.34 -18.94 21.95
C SER A 99 -18.26 -17.65 22.79
N SER A 100 -17.28 -17.59 23.70
CA SER A 100 -17.07 -16.43 24.58
C SER A 100 -16.24 -15.33 23.91
N ASP A 101 -16.43 -14.09 24.36
CA ASP A 101 -15.67 -12.90 23.92
C ASP A 101 -14.14 -13.08 24.00
N GLY A 102 -13.66 -13.89 24.95
CA GLY A 102 -12.24 -14.26 25.09
C GLY A 102 -11.71 -15.18 23.98
N ALA A 103 -12.55 -15.94 23.28
CA ALA A 103 -12.13 -16.78 22.15
C ALA A 103 -11.91 -15.93 20.88
N ALA A 104 -12.84 -15.02 20.58
CA ALA A 104 -12.70 -14.07 19.47
C ALA A 104 -11.43 -13.22 19.60
N LYS A 105 -11.20 -12.65 20.80
CA LYS A 105 -9.99 -11.87 21.11
C LYS A 105 -8.70 -12.69 20.96
N ARG A 106 -8.74 -13.99 21.31
CA ARG A 106 -7.61 -14.91 21.13
C ARG A 106 -7.30 -15.18 19.66
N ILE A 107 -8.31 -15.37 18.81
CA ILE A 107 -8.13 -15.57 17.37
C ILE A 107 -7.57 -14.30 16.70
N SER A 108 -8.09 -13.11 17.03
CA SER A 108 -7.53 -11.84 16.53
C SER A 108 -6.06 -11.64 16.92
N PHE A 109 -5.69 -11.99 18.16
CA PHE A 109 -4.29 -11.96 18.60
C PHE A 109 -3.43 -13.03 17.90
N GLN A 110 -3.98 -14.20 17.57
CA GLN A 110 -3.29 -15.19 16.74
C GLN A 110 -3.07 -14.69 15.31
N PHE A 111 -4.05 -14.01 14.68
CA PHE A 111 -3.84 -13.34 13.38
C PHE A 111 -2.66 -12.37 13.44
N GLN A 112 -2.64 -11.49 14.44
CA GLN A 112 -1.54 -10.55 14.68
C GLN A 112 -0.18 -11.23 14.84
N CYS A 113 -0.11 -12.31 15.62
CA CYS A 113 1.12 -13.09 15.80
C CYS A 113 1.56 -13.81 14.52
N VAL A 114 0.62 -14.33 13.72
CA VAL A 114 0.91 -14.99 12.45
C VAL A 114 1.39 -13.98 11.41
N THR A 115 0.72 -12.84 11.23
CA THR A 115 1.15 -11.81 10.25
C THR A 115 2.51 -11.23 10.62
N TRP A 116 2.78 -11.02 11.91
CA TRP A 116 4.09 -10.58 12.40
C TRP A 116 5.20 -11.62 12.14
N LYS A 117 4.94 -12.90 12.44
CA LYS A 117 5.89 -13.99 12.17
C LYS A 117 6.20 -14.09 10.68
N LEU A 118 5.17 -14.10 9.83
CA LEU A 118 5.35 -14.16 8.37
C LEU A 118 6.18 -12.97 7.84
N GLU A 119 5.92 -11.73 8.28
CA GLU A 119 6.73 -10.57 7.87
C GLU A 119 8.20 -10.68 8.31
N LYS A 120 8.45 -11.27 9.48
CA LYS A 120 9.79 -11.46 10.06
C LYS A 120 10.55 -12.62 9.41
N SER A 121 9.89 -13.74 9.10
CA SER A 121 10.51 -14.87 8.39
C SER A 121 10.90 -14.46 6.96
N LEU A 122 9.99 -13.77 6.23
CA LEU A 122 10.30 -13.18 4.92
C LEU A 122 11.40 -12.10 4.96
N ALA A 123 11.64 -11.47 6.11
CA ALA A 123 12.71 -10.49 6.29
C ALA A 123 14.10 -11.11 6.46
N LYS A 124 14.19 -12.43 6.71
CA LYS A 124 15.44 -13.18 6.89
C LYS A 124 15.92 -13.89 5.63
N ILE A 125 15.16 -13.85 4.53
CA ILE A 125 15.47 -14.57 3.29
C ILE A 125 16.59 -13.83 2.53
N PRO A 126 17.74 -14.48 2.24
CA PRO A 126 18.84 -13.85 1.53
C PRO A 126 18.61 -13.90 0.01
N PHE A 127 17.82 -12.96 -0.52
CA PHE A 127 17.46 -12.90 -1.95
C PHE A 127 18.68 -12.91 -2.89
N ASP A 128 19.79 -12.29 -2.47
CA ASP A 128 21.05 -12.23 -3.23
C ASP A 128 21.70 -13.61 -3.47
N GLN A 129 21.40 -14.60 -2.62
CA GLN A 129 22.02 -15.94 -2.66
C GLN A 129 21.28 -16.91 -3.59
N PHE A 130 20.00 -16.67 -3.86
CA PHE A 130 19.15 -17.53 -4.70
C PHE A 130 18.85 -16.93 -6.09
N GLN A 131 19.49 -15.80 -6.45
CA GLN A 131 19.28 -15.07 -7.71
C GLN A 131 17.81 -14.74 -8.05
N ILE A 132 16.98 -14.52 -7.02
CA ILE A 132 15.54 -14.28 -7.15
C ILE A 132 15.26 -13.10 -8.09
N SER A 133 14.28 -13.24 -8.99
CA SER A 133 13.84 -12.21 -9.92
C SER A 133 13.46 -10.91 -9.22
N GLU A 134 13.68 -9.77 -9.89
CA GLU A 134 13.26 -8.47 -9.32
C GLU A 134 11.74 -8.43 -9.18
N GLU A 135 11.04 -9.09 -10.09
CA GLU A 135 9.60 -9.30 -10.11
C GLU A 135 9.08 -10.05 -8.86
N VAL A 136 9.76 -11.12 -8.40
CA VAL A 136 9.42 -11.81 -7.15
C VAL A 136 9.90 -11.05 -5.92
N GLN A 137 11.06 -10.39 -5.96
CA GLN A 137 11.51 -9.52 -4.86
C GLN A 137 10.53 -8.36 -4.61
N GLU A 138 10.02 -7.71 -5.66
CA GLU A 138 8.95 -6.69 -5.57
C GLU A 138 7.66 -7.27 -4.96
N GLN A 139 7.26 -8.48 -5.35
CA GLN A 139 6.08 -9.15 -4.77
C GLN A 139 6.28 -9.46 -3.29
N VAL A 140 7.43 -9.99 -2.88
CA VAL A 140 7.74 -10.30 -1.47
C VAL A 140 7.81 -9.02 -0.64
N ALA A 141 8.39 -7.93 -1.16
CA ALA A 141 8.38 -6.62 -0.50
C ALA A 141 6.95 -6.09 -0.30
N LEU A 142 6.09 -6.21 -1.33
CA LEU A 142 4.68 -5.84 -1.26
C LEU A 142 3.89 -6.70 -0.26
N VAL A 143 4.14 -8.00 -0.19
CA VAL A 143 3.47 -8.89 0.79
C VAL A 143 3.97 -8.60 2.21
N ARG A 144 5.27 -8.34 2.42
CA ARG A 144 5.80 -7.87 3.72
C ARG A 144 5.17 -6.56 4.15
N ALA A 145 4.97 -5.60 3.25
CA ALA A 145 4.25 -4.36 3.54
C ALA A 145 2.78 -4.64 3.93
N GLN A 146 2.07 -5.51 3.21
CA GLN A 146 0.69 -5.92 3.55
C GLN A 146 0.61 -6.64 4.91
N LEU A 147 1.56 -7.53 5.23
CA LEU A 147 1.62 -8.24 6.51
C LEU A 147 1.95 -7.30 7.67
N ARG A 148 2.80 -6.29 7.45
CA ARG A 148 3.06 -5.23 8.42
C ARG A 148 1.79 -4.41 8.72
N ARG A 149 1.14 -3.87 7.69
CA ARG A 149 -0.13 -3.13 7.82
C ARG A 149 -1.25 -3.99 8.42
N ALA A 150 -1.28 -5.28 8.13
CA ALA A 150 -2.23 -6.22 8.75
C ALA A 150 -1.93 -6.49 10.23
N THR A 151 -0.65 -6.53 10.64
CA THR A 151 -0.28 -6.65 12.05
C THR A 151 -0.71 -5.42 12.85
N GLU A 152 -0.49 -4.22 12.27
CA GLU A 152 -0.84 -2.93 12.86
C GLU A 152 -2.35 -2.78 13.12
N ARG A 153 -3.22 -3.35 12.27
CA ARG A 153 -4.69 -3.39 12.47
C ARG A 153 -5.13 -4.07 13.77
N TYR A 154 -4.30 -4.96 14.35
CA TYR A 154 -4.57 -5.61 15.63
C TYR A 154 -3.78 -4.98 16.80
N GLY A 155 -2.99 -3.92 16.55
CA GLY A 155 -2.16 -3.21 17.53
C GLY A 155 -0.64 -3.50 17.41
N SER A 156 0.14 -3.00 18.39
CA SER A 156 1.61 -3.05 18.36
C SER A 156 2.21 -4.17 19.22
N LEU A 157 3.18 -4.90 18.66
CA LEU A 157 3.81 -6.09 19.23
C LEU A 157 5.28 -5.85 19.63
N ASN A 158 5.55 -5.88 20.94
CA ASN A 158 6.90 -5.92 21.47
C ASN A 158 7.37 -7.39 21.62
N SER A 159 8.61 -7.69 21.21
CA SER A 159 9.17 -9.07 21.19
C SER A 159 8.88 -9.90 22.46
N ARG A 160 9.07 -9.32 23.66
CA ARG A 160 8.79 -10.00 24.94
C ARG A 160 7.33 -10.43 25.14
N LYS A 161 6.34 -9.74 24.57
CA LYS A 161 4.93 -10.14 24.66
C LYS A 161 4.65 -11.42 23.86
N VAL A 162 5.40 -11.66 22.79
CA VAL A 162 5.25 -12.86 21.94
C VAL A 162 5.75 -14.11 22.66
N SER A 163 6.94 -14.04 23.28
CA SER A 163 7.51 -15.17 24.03
C SER A 163 6.60 -15.62 25.17
N ASN A 164 6.07 -14.67 25.95
CA ASN A 164 5.19 -14.98 27.10
C ASN A 164 3.82 -15.55 26.69
N ALA A 165 3.34 -15.24 25.48
CA ALA A 165 2.12 -15.84 24.94
C ALA A 165 2.35 -17.27 24.40
N ILE A 166 3.55 -17.56 23.90
CA ILE A 166 3.93 -18.91 23.42
C ILE A 166 4.02 -19.90 24.60
N SER A 167 4.45 -19.46 25.79
CA SER A 167 4.46 -20.26 27.02
C SER A 167 3.08 -20.47 27.66
N GLN A 168 1.98 -20.03 27.03
CA GLN A 168 0.60 -20.21 27.51
C GLN A 168 -0.26 -21.08 26.56
N LEU A 169 0.38 -21.77 25.62
CA LEU A 169 -0.26 -22.82 24.82
C LEU A 169 -0.24 -24.15 25.62
N PRO A 170 -1.30 -24.98 25.55
CA PRO A 170 -1.31 -26.27 26.23
C PRO A 170 -0.17 -27.17 25.74
N GLU A 171 0.54 -27.83 26.66
CA GLU A 171 1.72 -28.63 26.31
C GLU A 171 1.40 -29.98 25.62
N LYS A 172 0.12 -30.36 25.63
CA LYS A 172 -0.38 -31.68 25.19
C LYS A 172 -0.60 -31.78 23.67
N GLU A 173 0.48 -31.52 22.93
CA GLU A 173 0.63 -31.83 21.49
C GLU A 173 2.11 -31.76 21.02
N ARG A 174 3.06 -31.38 21.90
CA ARG A 174 4.50 -31.31 21.58
C ARG A 174 5.16 -32.66 21.29
N SER A 175 4.56 -33.76 21.72
CA SER A 175 5.05 -35.12 21.49
C SER A 175 4.98 -35.49 20.01
N ASP A 176 3.84 -35.24 19.37
CA ASP A 176 3.46 -35.98 18.17
C ASP A 176 4.14 -35.42 16.92
N THR A 177 4.25 -34.09 16.80
CA THR A 177 4.99 -33.46 15.69
C THR A 177 6.50 -33.66 15.79
N ASN A 178 7.05 -33.86 17.00
CA ASN A 178 8.47 -34.18 17.14
C ASN A 178 8.73 -35.64 16.71
N HIS A 179 7.83 -36.57 17.06
CA HIS A 179 7.96 -37.97 16.70
C HIS A 179 7.90 -38.20 15.18
N GLU A 180 7.02 -37.49 14.45
CA GLU A 180 6.90 -37.65 13.00
C GLU A 180 8.09 -37.03 12.22
N ILE A 181 8.72 -35.99 12.77
CA ILE A 181 9.93 -35.39 12.18
C ILE A 181 11.14 -36.30 12.42
N SER A 182 11.34 -36.82 13.65
CA SER A 182 12.46 -37.72 13.96
C SER A 182 12.35 -39.03 13.17
N ALA A 183 11.16 -39.67 13.16
CA ALA A 183 10.94 -40.95 12.48
C ALA A 183 11.14 -40.93 10.95
N LYS A 184 11.30 -39.75 10.33
CA LYS A 184 11.66 -39.59 8.91
C LYS A 184 13.11 -39.17 8.67
N LEU A 185 13.87 -38.86 9.73
CA LEU A 185 15.32 -38.58 9.68
C LEU A 185 16.17 -39.75 10.21
N ASP A 186 15.69 -40.49 11.20
CA ASP A 186 16.48 -41.49 11.96
C ASP A 186 16.65 -42.85 11.25
N SER A 187 16.57 -42.89 9.91
CA SER A 187 16.57 -44.13 9.11
C SER A 187 17.94 -44.53 8.51
N ILE A 188 19.02 -43.85 8.89
CA ILE A 188 20.42 -44.23 8.56
C ILE A 188 21.27 -44.15 9.85
N PRO A 189 22.15 -45.13 10.17
CA PRO A 189 22.58 -45.36 11.56
C PRO A 189 23.61 -44.39 12.15
N GLU A 190 23.59 -44.27 13.49
CA GLU A 190 24.49 -43.44 14.30
C GLU A 190 25.91 -44.01 14.50
N SER A 191 26.84 -43.15 14.90
CA SER A 191 27.80 -43.49 15.97
C SER A 191 28.20 -42.28 16.82
N CYS A 192 28.05 -42.43 18.14
CA CYS A 192 28.55 -41.67 19.31
C CYS A 192 29.93 -40.97 19.15
N THR A 193 30.39 -39.95 19.92
CA THR A 193 29.91 -39.11 21.07
C THR A 193 30.96 -37.95 21.28
N THR A 194 30.93 -36.95 22.20
CA THR A 194 30.17 -36.61 23.44
C THR A 194 30.25 -35.07 23.74
N LEU A 195 29.63 -34.64 24.86
CA LEU A 195 30.00 -33.56 25.82
C LEU A 195 31.23 -32.63 25.54
N GLY A 196 31.22 -31.33 25.86
CA GLY A 196 30.14 -30.50 26.45
C GLY A 196 30.63 -29.14 27.03
N HIS A 197 29.66 -28.27 27.37
CA HIS A 197 29.77 -26.95 28.06
C HIS A 197 30.58 -25.80 27.41
N ALA A 198 30.18 -24.57 27.74
CA ALA A 198 30.73 -23.31 27.23
C ALA A 198 30.65 -22.20 28.30
N ALA A 199 31.48 -21.16 28.19
CA ALA A 199 31.41 -19.96 29.02
C ALA A 199 31.92 -18.70 28.29
N ASP A 200 31.33 -17.57 28.64
CA ASP A 200 31.45 -16.17 28.18
C ASP A 200 32.83 -15.63 27.77
N LYS A 201 32.84 -14.65 26.82
CA LYS A 201 33.13 -13.23 27.13
C LYS A 201 33.00 -12.21 25.96
N GLU A 202 32.68 -10.96 26.36
CA GLU A 202 33.08 -9.62 25.87
C GLU A 202 33.37 -9.41 24.35
N THR A 203 32.70 -8.56 23.54
CA THR A 203 32.15 -7.16 23.60
C THR A 203 33.06 -6.03 23.05
N LYS A 204 32.42 -5.08 22.33
CA LYS A 204 32.87 -3.73 21.89
C LYS A 204 33.81 -3.61 20.68
N ILE A 205 33.37 -2.82 19.70
CA ILE A 205 33.96 -1.52 19.27
C ILE A 205 32.80 -0.67 18.69
N LEU A 206 32.94 0.66 18.65
CA LEU A 206 31.89 1.62 18.27
C LEU A 206 32.48 2.76 17.42
N GLU A 207 31.66 3.31 16.51
CA GLU A 207 31.80 4.61 15.81
C GLU A 207 33.09 4.94 15.01
N ARG A 208 32.91 5.30 13.73
CA ARG A 208 33.09 6.71 13.30
C ARG A 208 32.58 7.01 11.88
N VAL A 209 32.61 8.32 11.56
CA VAL A 209 32.32 9.00 10.29
C VAL A 209 30.84 9.09 9.92
N ASN A 210 30.40 10.34 9.76
CA ASN A 210 29.10 10.78 9.25
C ASN A 210 29.34 11.91 8.23
N SER A 211 28.29 12.36 7.55
CA SER A 211 28.21 13.56 6.68
C SER A 211 28.78 13.52 5.24
N SER A 212 27.88 13.79 4.29
CA SER A 212 28.00 14.81 3.21
C SER A 212 26.58 15.09 2.69
N SER A 213 26.33 16.23 2.02
CA SER A 213 25.00 16.87 2.05
C SER A 213 24.59 17.58 0.74
N ILE A 214 23.27 17.76 0.55
CA ILE A 214 22.66 18.93 -0.15
C ILE A 214 22.90 18.95 -1.70
N PRO A 215 22.18 19.73 -2.55
CA PRO A 215 21.12 20.74 -2.30
C PRO A 215 19.75 20.50 -2.98
N SER A 216 18.75 21.31 -2.62
CA SER A 216 18.07 22.25 -3.57
C SER A 216 16.98 23.08 -2.86
N ASP A 217 17.30 24.33 -2.54
CA ASP A 217 16.31 25.37 -2.23
C ASP A 217 15.94 26.18 -3.49
N VAL A 218 14.70 26.67 -3.56
CA VAL A 218 14.40 27.98 -4.16
C VAL A 218 13.40 28.68 -3.23
N CYS A 219 13.74 29.89 -2.81
CA CYS A 219 13.00 30.68 -1.80
C CYS A 219 12.22 31.84 -2.47
N LEU A 220 11.24 32.39 -1.76
CA LEU A 220 10.74 33.79 -1.79
C LEU A 220 9.45 33.86 -0.93
N SER A 221 9.18 34.85 -0.08
CA SER A 221 10.02 35.70 0.79
C SER A 221 9.10 36.45 1.78
N ASN A 222 9.61 36.83 2.95
CA ASN A 222 9.54 38.19 3.53
C ASN A 222 9.88 38.18 5.03
N GLU A 223 10.50 39.26 5.49
CA GLU A 223 11.12 39.39 6.82
C GLU A 223 10.29 40.23 7.78
N VAL A 224 10.46 40.01 9.09
CA VAL A 224 10.56 41.08 10.10
C VAL A 224 11.64 40.68 11.10
N ASP A 225 12.55 41.61 11.40
CA ASP A 225 13.73 41.43 12.26
C ASP A 225 13.44 41.79 13.74
N SER A 226 14.17 41.20 14.70
CA SER A 226 14.66 41.85 15.96
C SER A 226 15.22 40.88 17.04
N LYS A 227 16.56 40.76 17.07
CA LYS A 227 17.48 40.94 18.22
C LYS A 227 17.07 40.55 19.67
N GLY A 228 17.98 39.90 20.42
CA GLY A 228 17.99 40.01 21.90
C GLY A 228 18.51 38.84 22.76
N GLN A 229 19.80 38.50 22.59
CA GLN A 229 20.81 37.99 23.55
C GLN A 229 20.48 37.45 24.98
N GLU A 230 21.11 36.29 25.29
CA GLU A 230 21.90 35.94 26.53
C GLU A 230 21.24 36.03 27.94
N ASN A 231 21.38 35.10 28.91
CA ASN A 231 22.45 34.16 29.25
C ASN A 231 22.08 33.25 30.48
N LEU A 232 22.94 32.26 30.78
CA LEU A 232 23.19 31.61 32.10
C LEU A 232 22.11 30.81 32.89
N ALA A 233 22.11 29.49 32.63
CA ALA A 233 22.12 28.34 33.56
C ALA A 233 21.68 28.45 35.05
N ALA A 234 20.86 27.48 35.52
CA ALA A 234 21.27 26.49 36.54
C ALA A 234 20.29 25.29 36.74
N LYS A 235 20.90 24.10 36.95
CA LYS A 235 20.43 22.85 37.60
C LYS A 235 18.98 22.75 38.14
N GLY A 236 18.26 21.75 37.64
CA GLY A 236 17.17 21.06 38.34
C GLY A 236 17.01 19.64 37.76
N ALA A 237 17.13 18.59 38.57
CA ALA A 237 17.17 17.21 38.08
C ALA A 237 15.90 16.44 38.44
N GLU A 238 15.06 16.13 37.45
CA GLU A 238 13.89 15.25 37.61
C GLU A 238 14.02 13.97 36.77
N GLN A 239 13.39 12.91 37.24
CA GLN A 239 13.59 11.55 36.75
C GLN A 239 12.69 11.26 35.53
N THR A 240 13.30 11.06 34.36
CA THR A 240 12.59 10.69 33.13
C THR A 240 12.03 9.26 33.19
N LYS A 241 10.82 9.14 33.74
CA LYS A 241 9.96 7.96 33.54
C LYS A 241 9.66 7.80 32.04
N LYS A 242 9.66 6.55 31.57
CA LYS A 242 9.28 6.22 30.18
C LYS A 242 7.77 6.49 29.99
N PRO A 243 7.33 6.91 28.78
CA PRO A 243 5.91 7.06 28.50
C PRO A 243 5.21 5.71 28.43
N ASP A 244 4.06 5.59 29.09
CA ASP A 244 3.21 4.40 29.01
C ASP A 244 2.55 4.27 27.63
N THR A 245 2.49 3.05 27.10
CA THR A 245 1.76 2.76 25.86
C THR A 245 0.26 2.89 26.09
N LEU A 246 -0.35 3.87 25.42
CA LEU A 246 -1.74 4.26 25.65
C LEU A 246 -2.73 3.22 25.07
N VAL A 247 -3.68 2.77 25.89
CA VAL A 247 -4.64 1.70 25.55
C VAL A 247 -6.05 2.27 25.46
N ILE A 248 -6.70 2.14 24.29
CA ILE A 248 -8.09 2.57 24.06
C ILE A 248 -9.07 1.57 24.68
N PRO A 249 -10.04 2.00 25.52
CA PRO A 249 -11.12 1.15 26.01
C PRO A 249 -11.97 0.56 24.88
N VAL A 250 -12.31 -0.72 24.99
CA VAL A 250 -12.99 -1.48 23.93
C VAL A 250 -14.37 -0.92 23.61
N ASP A 251 -15.08 -0.39 24.61
CA ASP A 251 -16.41 0.22 24.45
C ASP A 251 -16.40 1.52 23.63
N PHE A 252 -15.21 2.08 23.36
CA PHE A 252 -15.03 3.25 22.50
C PHE A 252 -14.71 2.88 21.04
N LEU A 253 -14.51 1.59 20.74
CA LEU A 253 -14.17 1.10 19.41
C LEU A 253 -15.42 0.65 18.64
N CYS A 254 -15.51 1.00 17.36
CA CYS A 254 -16.54 0.56 16.45
C CYS A 254 -16.40 -0.95 16.21
N PRO A 255 -17.42 -1.79 16.45
CA PRO A 255 -17.30 -3.23 16.22
C PRO A 255 -17.14 -3.66 14.75
N ILE A 256 -17.22 -2.75 13.77
CA ILE A 256 -17.05 -3.04 12.34
C ILE A 256 -15.64 -2.68 11.84
N SER A 257 -15.08 -1.54 12.29
CA SER A 257 -13.74 -1.08 11.87
C SER A 257 -12.65 -1.32 12.90
N LEU A 258 -13.01 -1.58 14.15
CA LEU A 258 -12.13 -1.61 15.34
C LEU A 258 -11.40 -0.28 15.61
N GLU A 259 -11.81 0.80 14.96
CA GLU A 259 -11.34 2.16 15.19
C GLU A 259 -12.19 2.88 16.25
N LEU A 260 -11.65 3.91 16.87
CA LEU A 260 -12.38 4.76 17.81
C LEU A 260 -13.62 5.43 17.15
N MET A 261 -14.80 5.26 17.75
CA MET A 261 -16.05 5.84 17.25
C MET A 261 -16.06 7.37 17.39
N ARG A 262 -16.44 8.07 16.32
CA ARG A 262 -16.53 9.54 16.27
C ARG A 262 -17.99 10.00 16.32
N ASP A 263 -18.87 9.36 15.55
CA ASP A 263 -20.32 9.42 15.74
C ASP A 263 -20.90 8.04 16.08
N PRO A 264 -20.81 7.61 17.36
CA PRO A 264 -21.43 6.38 17.82
C PRO A 264 -22.96 6.44 17.71
N VAL A 265 -23.56 5.45 17.03
CA VAL A 265 -25.00 5.26 16.85
C VAL A 265 -25.45 3.87 17.28
N ILE A 266 -26.64 3.78 17.87
CA ILE A 266 -27.25 2.57 18.40
C ILE A 266 -28.22 1.99 17.34
N VAL A 267 -28.13 0.68 17.10
CA VAL A 267 -29.09 -0.07 16.27
C VAL A 267 -30.19 -0.74 17.13
N ALA A 268 -31.22 -1.29 16.48
CA ALA A 268 -32.38 -1.95 17.11
C ALA A 268 -32.07 -3.03 18.20
N THR A 269 -30.85 -3.57 18.25
CA THR A 269 -30.41 -4.57 19.24
C THR A 269 -29.55 -3.96 20.37
N GLY A 270 -29.57 -2.64 20.55
CA GLY A 270 -28.82 -1.93 21.60
C GLY A 270 -27.30 -1.85 21.39
N GLN A 271 -26.75 -2.39 20.30
CA GLN A 271 -25.31 -2.29 20.01
C GLN A 271 -24.98 -0.95 19.36
N THR A 272 -23.84 -0.37 19.76
CA THR A 272 -23.34 0.91 19.24
C THR A 272 -22.22 0.71 18.23
N TYR A 273 -22.20 1.52 17.17
CA TYR A 273 -21.23 1.49 16.06
C TYR A 273 -20.90 2.91 15.61
N GLU A 274 -19.77 3.12 14.94
CA GLU A 274 -19.55 4.34 14.14
C GLU A 274 -20.54 4.39 12.96
N ARG A 275 -21.29 5.49 12.82
CA ARG A 275 -22.39 5.66 11.83
C ARG A 275 -21.99 5.24 10.44
N SER A 276 -20.85 5.73 9.94
CA SER A 276 -20.43 5.51 8.55
C SER A 276 -20.28 4.03 8.19
N TYR A 277 -19.80 3.20 9.12
CA TYR A 277 -19.63 1.75 8.90
C TYR A 277 -20.94 0.96 9.02
N ILE A 278 -21.82 1.29 9.97
CA ILE A 278 -23.10 0.59 10.13
C ILE A 278 -24.14 1.01 9.09
N GLN A 279 -24.12 2.27 8.64
CA GLN A 279 -24.95 2.72 7.51
C GLN A 279 -24.57 1.93 6.25
N ARG A 280 -23.27 1.88 5.89
CA ARG A 280 -22.78 1.08 4.76
C ARG A 280 -23.20 -0.40 4.84
N TRP A 281 -23.17 -0.99 6.03
CA TRP A 281 -23.62 -2.37 6.24
C TRP A 281 -25.09 -2.56 5.87
N ILE A 282 -25.96 -1.64 6.31
CA ILE A 282 -27.40 -1.62 5.98
C ILE A 282 -27.61 -1.35 4.49
N ASP A 283 -26.90 -0.38 3.91
CA ASP A 283 -27.00 0.01 2.50
C ASP A 283 -26.61 -1.13 1.55
N CYS A 284 -25.71 -2.02 1.97
CA CYS A 284 -25.39 -3.28 1.28
C CYS A 284 -26.47 -4.37 1.44
N GLY A 285 -27.68 -4.03 1.92
CA GLY A 285 -28.84 -4.92 2.04
C GLY A 285 -28.88 -5.78 3.30
N ASN A 286 -27.97 -5.59 4.26
CA ASN A 286 -27.89 -6.46 5.44
C ASN A 286 -28.88 -6.03 6.53
N VAL A 287 -29.92 -6.84 6.75
CA VAL A 287 -30.96 -6.63 7.78
C VAL A 287 -30.60 -7.21 9.16
N THR A 288 -29.33 -7.52 9.42
CA THR A 288 -28.82 -8.09 10.68
C THR A 288 -27.82 -7.16 11.36
N CYS A 289 -27.67 -7.29 12.67
CA CYS A 289 -26.72 -6.53 13.47
C CYS A 289 -25.31 -7.16 13.39
N PRO A 290 -24.25 -6.46 12.93
CA PRO A 290 -22.93 -7.06 12.72
C PRO A 290 -22.33 -7.82 13.91
N LYS A 291 -22.47 -7.29 15.13
CA LYS A 291 -21.88 -7.83 16.37
C LYS A 291 -22.72 -8.92 17.04
N THR A 292 -24.05 -8.93 16.89
CA THR A 292 -24.93 -9.93 17.54
C THR A 292 -25.58 -10.89 16.55
N GLN A 293 -25.46 -10.66 15.25
CA GLN A 293 -26.09 -11.39 14.13
C GLN A 293 -27.64 -11.46 14.18
N GLN A 294 -28.27 -10.86 15.20
CA GLN A 294 -29.72 -10.75 15.33
C GLN A 294 -30.31 -9.88 14.23
N LYS A 295 -31.50 -10.25 13.72
CA LYS A 295 -32.25 -9.45 12.75
C LYS A 295 -32.66 -8.10 13.38
N LEU A 296 -32.38 -7.01 12.68
CA LEU A 296 -32.75 -5.67 13.10
C LEU A 296 -34.28 -5.50 13.00
N LYS A 297 -34.93 -5.11 14.11
CA LYS A 297 -36.38 -4.85 14.14
C LYS A 297 -36.77 -3.62 13.30
N ASN A 298 -35.86 -2.65 13.22
CA ASN A 298 -35.90 -1.48 12.35
C ASN A 298 -34.46 -1.07 11.98
N LEU A 299 -34.31 -0.26 10.93
CA LEU A 299 -33.02 0.18 10.40
C LEU A 299 -32.62 1.60 10.90
N THR A 300 -33.31 2.11 11.92
CA THR A 300 -33.08 3.46 12.47
C THR A 300 -31.80 3.51 13.31
N LEU A 301 -30.91 4.45 13.00
CA LEU A 301 -29.64 4.67 13.70
C LEU A 301 -29.75 5.81 14.72
N THR A 302 -30.01 5.47 15.98
CA THR A 302 -30.20 6.44 17.08
C THR A 302 -28.84 6.97 17.58
N PRO A 303 -28.55 8.28 17.59
CA PRO A 303 -27.25 8.78 18.03
C PRO A 303 -26.97 8.53 19.53
N ASN A 304 -25.78 8.03 19.87
CA ASN A 304 -25.34 7.78 21.24
C ASN A 304 -24.52 8.97 21.77
N TYR A 305 -25.20 10.10 22.00
CA TYR A 305 -24.56 11.33 22.49
C TYR A 305 -23.78 11.15 23.80
N VAL A 306 -24.24 10.25 24.68
CA VAL A 306 -23.58 9.95 25.96
C VAL A 306 -22.22 9.30 25.71
N LEU A 307 -22.17 8.22 24.92
CA LEU A 307 -20.91 7.57 24.60
C LEU A 307 -19.98 8.51 23.83
N ARG A 308 -20.51 9.32 22.90
CA ARG A 308 -19.73 10.34 22.17
C ARG A 308 -19.06 11.34 23.13
N SER A 309 -19.76 11.78 24.17
CA SER A 309 -19.22 12.65 25.21
C SER A 309 -18.10 11.98 26.01
N VAL A 310 -18.30 10.73 26.46
CA VAL A 310 -17.30 9.97 27.23
C VAL A 310 -16.04 9.68 26.40
N ILE A 311 -16.19 9.30 25.13
CA ILE A 311 -15.06 9.12 24.20
C ILE A 311 -14.25 10.40 24.06
N ASN A 312 -14.91 11.55 23.88
CA ASN A 312 -14.24 12.84 23.73
C ASN A 312 -13.50 13.27 25.00
N GLN A 313 -14.10 13.08 26.19
CA GLN A 313 -13.44 13.32 27.47
C GLN A 313 -12.21 12.44 27.66
N TRP A 314 -12.31 11.16 27.29
CA TRP A 314 -11.18 10.23 27.37
C TRP A 314 -10.04 10.63 26.43
N CYS A 315 -10.34 10.99 25.17
CA CYS A 315 -9.31 11.43 24.22
C CYS A 315 -8.61 12.71 24.68
N ALA A 316 -9.36 13.68 25.21
CA ALA A 316 -8.81 14.92 25.77
C ALA A 316 -7.90 14.64 26.98
N LYS A 317 -8.26 13.70 27.86
CA LYS A 317 -7.43 13.27 29.01
C LYS A 317 -6.12 12.58 28.59
N HIS A 318 -6.10 11.98 27.40
CA HIS A 318 -5.01 11.13 26.93
C HIS A 318 -4.20 11.71 25.76
N ASN A 319 -4.42 12.99 25.40
CA ASN A 319 -3.77 13.65 24.26
C ASN A 319 -3.89 12.87 22.93
N ILE A 320 -4.92 12.04 22.77
CA ILE A 320 -5.20 11.38 21.50
C ILE A 320 -5.83 12.40 20.56
N GLU A 321 -5.07 12.77 19.54
CA GLU A 321 -5.58 13.50 18.40
C GLU A 321 -6.48 12.58 17.57
N GLN A 322 -7.77 12.57 17.91
CA GLN A 322 -8.76 12.17 16.92
C GLN A 322 -8.63 13.08 15.67
N PRO A 323 -8.76 12.53 14.45
CA PRO A 323 -9.04 13.32 13.26
C PRO A 323 -10.49 13.82 13.30
N SER A 324 -10.82 14.62 14.32
CA SER A 324 -12.11 15.21 14.58
C SER A 324 -12.31 16.40 13.64
N GLY A 325 -12.89 16.14 12.47
CA GLY A 325 -13.32 17.21 11.58
C GLY A 325 -14.33 18.13 12.27
N LEU A 326 -15.25 17.55 13.04
CA LEU A 326 -16.29 18.31 13.71
C LEU A 326 -16.70 17.63 15.03
N ALA A 327 -16.74 18.39 16.13
CA ALA A 327 -17.27 17.96 17.41
C ALA A 327 -18.21 19.02 17.99
N ASN A 328 -19.53 18.73 18.02
CA ASN A 328 -20.58 19.62 18.53
C ASN A 328 -20.47 21.08 17.99
N GLY A 329 -20.42 21.24 16.67
CA GLY A 329 -20.33 22.56 16.03
C GLY A 329 -18.93 23.19 16.04
N ARG A 330 -17.92 22.51 16.60
CA ARG A 330 -16.56 23.05 16.73
C ARG A 330 -15.54 22.30 15.89
N LEU A 331 -14.71 23.06 15.19
CA LEU A 331 -13.55 22.60 14.41
C LEU A 331 -12.27 22.83 15.25
N LYS A 332 -11.35 21.86 15.25
CA LYS A 332 -10.05 22.00 15.93
C LYS A 332 -9.01 22.56 14.94
N LYS A 333 -8.50 23.76 15.21
CA LYS A 333 -7.44 24.40 14.43
C LYS A 333 -6.07 23.78 14.72
N SER A 334 -5.12 23.99 13.80
CA SER A 334 -3.73 23.52 13.90
C SER A 334 -2.95 24.01 15.12
N ASN A 335 -3.40 25.10 15.76
CA ASN A 335 -2.86 25.61 17.03
C ASN A 335 -3.50 24.97 18.28
N GLY A 336 -4.30 23.91 18.12
CA GLY A 336 -5.01 23.23 19.20
C GLY A 336 -6.28 23.92 19.70
N SER A 337 -6.56 25.16 19.29
CA SER A 337 -7.79 25.88 19.66
C SER A 337 -9.01 25.36 18.91
N PHE A 338 -10.19 25.49 19.52
CA PHE A 338 -11.47 25.18 18.88
C PHE A 338 -12.16 26.46 18.42
N CYS A 339 -12.59 26.52 17.17
CA CYS A 339 -13.51 27.55 16.67
C CYS A 339 -14.92 26.98 16.54
N ASP A 340 -15.92 27.77 16.91
CA ASP A 340 -17.30 27.51 16.49
C ASP A 340 -17.42 27.75 14.98
N VAL A 341 -18.03 26.81 14.29
CA VAL A 341 -18.27 26.78 12.83
C VAL A 341 -19.73 26.42 12.54
N SER A 342 -20.62 26.54 13.53
CA SER A 342 -22.04 26.26 13.38
C SER A 342 -22.72 27.13 12.32
N GLY A 343 -22.28 28.39 12.18
CA GLY A 343 -22.75 29.30 11.11
C GLY A 343 -22.28 28.87 9.72
N ASP A 344 -20.98 28.59 9.55
CA ASP A 344 -20.41 28.12 8.27
C ASP A 344 -21.05 26.79 7.84
N MET A 345 -21.28 25.88 8.80
CA MET A 345 -21.94 24.61 8.57
C MET A 345 -23.40 24.79 8.13
N ALA A 346 -24.16 25.71 8.73
CA ALA A 346 -25.53 26.00 8.33
C ALA A 346 -25.59 26.58 6.90
N ALA A 347 -24.69 27.51 6.57
CA ALA A 347 -24.57 28.04 5.21
C ALA A 347 -24.21 26.95 4.18
N ILE A 348 -23.30 26.04 4.53
CA ILE A 348 -22.94 24.89 3.67
C ILE A 348 -24.11 23.90 3.54
N GLN A 349 -24.89 23.64 4.61
CA GLN A 349 -26.10 22.82 4.53
C GLN A 349 -27.15 23.45 3.60
N GLU A 350 -27.31 24.77 3.62
CA GLU A 350 -28.17 25.49 2.69
C GLU A 350 -27.71 25.28 1.24
N LEU A 351 -26.41 25.45 0.95
CA LEU A 351 -25.83 25.18 -0.38
C LEU A 351 -26.04 23.71 -0.81
N VAL A 352 -25.85 22.74 0.09
CA VAL A 352 -26.07 21.31 -0.19
C VAL A 352 -27.55 21.01 -0.49
N SER A 353 -28.50 21.70 0.14
CA SER A 353 -29.91 21.58 -0.24
C SER A 353 -30.19 22.17 -1.63
N LYS A 354 -29.59 23.31 -1.98
CA LYS A 354 -29.69 23.96 -3.30
C LYS A 354 -29.06 23.14 -4.43
N LEU A 355 -28.06 22.28 -4.16
CA LEU A 355 -27.56 21.29 -5.13
C LEU A 355 -28.66 20.33 -5.63
N SER A 356 -29.75 20.15 -4.87
CA SER A 356 -30.90 19.31 -5.22
C SER A 356 -32.12 20.11 -5.69
N SER A 357 -31.98 21.42 -5.93
CA SER A 357 -33.09 22.27 -6.41
C SER A 357 -33.58 21.86 -7.79
N ARG A 358 -34.86 22.14 -8.09
CA ARG A 358 -35.41 22.06 -9.44
C ARG A 358 -34.96 23.22 -10.33
N CYS A 359 -34.51 24.33 -9.75
CA CYS A 359 -33.94 25.45 -10.50
C CYS A 359 -32.49 25.14 -10.90
N LEU A 360 -32.21 25.17 -12.21
CA LEU A 360 -30.88 24.85 -12.74
C LEU A 360 -29.84 25.92 -12.37
N GLU A 361 -30.23 27.20 -12.34
CA GLU A 361 -29.34 28.30 -11.93
C GLU A 361 -28.98 28.23 -10.44
N GLU A 362 -29.92 27.86 -9.57
CA GLU A 362 -29.62 27.61 -8.14
C GLU A 362 -28.64 26.45 -7.98
N ARG A 363 -28.83 25.35 -8.72
CA ARG A 363 -27.88 24.23 -8.74
C ARG A 363 -26.50 24.66 -9.20
N ARG A 364 -26.41 25.45 -10.29
CA ARG A 364 -25.14 25.95 -10.85
C ARG A 364 -24.42 26.89 -9.89
N ALA A 365 -25.13 27.84 -9.29
CA ALA A 365 -24.58 28.74 -8.27
C ALA A 365 -24.10 27.98 -7.02
N ALA A 366 -24.89 27.04 -6.51
CA ALA A 366 -24.55 26.26 -5.32
C ALA A 366 -23.31 25.36 -5.53
N VAL A 367 -23.19 24.71 -6.69
CA VAL A 367 -22.00 23.88 -6.97
C VAL A 367 -20.76 24.72 -7.28
N ALA A 368 -20.92 25.91 -7.86
CA ALA A 368 -19.83 26.87 -8.05
C ALA A 368 -19.30 27.39 -6.71
N GLU A 369 -20.18 27.73 -5.75
CA GLU A 369 -19.73 28.14 -4.41
C GLU A 369 -19.13 26.97 -3.61
N ILE A 370 -19.62 25.74 -3.76
CA ILE A 370 -18.96 24.57 -3.16
C ILE A 370 -17.56 24.31 -3.80
N ARG A 371 -17.35 24.57 -5.10
CA ARG A 371 -16.02 24.59 -5.75
C ARG A 371 -15.12 25.70 -5.17
N SER A 372 -15.69 26.88 -4.88
CA SER A 372 -15.00 28.01 -4.22
C SER A 372 -14.58 27.66 -2.78
N LEU A 373 -15.52 27.27 -1.93
CA LEU A 373 -15.29 26.94 -0.52
C LEU A 373 -14.30 25.79 -0.35
N SER A 374 -14.47 24.70 -1.10
CA SER A 374 -13.56 23.53 -1.03
C SER A 374 -12.13 23.85 -1.47
N LYS A 375 -11.91 24.87 -2.30
CA LYS A 375 -10.57 25.33 -2.67
C LYS A 375 -9.88 26.05 -1.50
N ARG A 376 -10.62 26.88 -0.75
CA ARG A 376 -10.09 27.89 0.20
C ARG A 376 -9.38 27.32 1.44
N SER A 377 -9.84 26.22 2.04
CA SER A 377 -9.25 25.68 3.29
C SER A 377 -9.50 24.18 3.46
N THR A 378 -8.72 23.52 4.32
CA THR A 378 -9.00 22.13 4.74
C THR A 378 -10.27 22.06 5.59
N ASP A 379 -10.47 23.04 6.46
CA ASP A 379 -11.66 23.23 7.31
C ASP A 379 -12.96 23.22 6.48
N ASN A 380 -12.99 23.91 5.34
CA ASN A 380 -14.14 23.88 4.44
C ASN A 380 -14.33 22.50 3.79
N ARG A 381 -13.25 21.79 3.44
CA ARG A 381 -13.33 20.43 2.87
C ARG A 381 -13.85 19.42 3.87
N ILE A 382 -13.59 19.63 5.15
CA ILE A 382 -14.18 18.88 6.27
C ILE A 382 -15.67 19.18 6.35
N LEU A 383 -16.06 20.45 6.50
CA LEU A 383 -17.46 20.84 6.65
C LEU A 383 -18.33 20.36 5.48
N ILE A 384 -17.89 20.56 4.24
CA ILE A 384 -18.61 20.12 3.03
C ILE A 384 -18.80 18.58 3.01
N ALA A 385 -17.84 17.81 3.53
CA ALA A 385 -17.96 16.36 3.65
C ALA A 385 -18.95 15.97 4.77
N ASP A 386 -18.80 16.56 5.97
CA ASP A 386 -19.62 16.29 7.15
C ASP A 386 -21.09 16.73 6.97
N THR A 387 -21.37 17.75 6.14
CA THR A 387 -22.74 18.14 5.73
C THR A 387 -23.34 17.23 4.66
N GLY A 388 -22.65 16.15 4.25
CA GLY A 388 -23.19 15.18 3.29
C GLY A 388 -23.19 15.62 1.84
N ALA A 389 -22.35 16.61 1.43
CA ALA A 389 -22.32 17.06 0.04
C ALA A 389 -21.82 15.98 -0.94
N ILE A 390 -20.95 15.07 -0.48
CA ILE A 390 -20.21 14.13 -1.35
C ILE A 390 -21.14 13.26 -2.22
N PRO A 391 -22.16 12.54 -1.70
CA PRO A 391 -23.11 11.80 -2.53
C PRO A 391 -23.88 12.68 -3.54
N VAL A 392 -24.23 13.91 -3.15
CA VAL A 392 -24.95 14.85 -4.03
C VAL A 392 -24.05 15.31 -5.18
N LEU A 393 -22.80 15.67 -4.87
CA LEU A 393 -21.78 16.01 -5.88
C LEU A 393 -21.48 14.84 -6.82
N VAL A 394 -21.46 13.60 -6.33
CA VAL A 394 -21.28 12.39 -7.16
C VAL A 394 -22.45 12.19 -8.13
N ASN A 395 -23.69 12.44 -7.68
CA ASN A 395 -24.86 12.41 -8.56
C ASN A 395 -24.82 13.53 -9.62
N LEU A 396 -24.29 14.71 -9.27
CA LEU A 396 -24.13 15.81 -10.23
C LEU A 396 -23.10 15.54 -11.34
N LEU A 397 -22.22 14.54 -11.19
CA LEU A 397 -21.31 14.12 -12.27
C LEU A 397 -22.03 13.55 -13.50
N THR A 398 -23.26 13.03 -13.34
CA THR A 398 -24.05 12.43 -14.43
C THR A 398 -25.10 13.39 -15.00
N THR A 399 -24.98 14.70 -14.75
CA THR A 399 -25.86 15.72 -15.34
C THR A 399 -25.36 16.15 -16.72
N ASP A 400 -26.27 16.49 -17.63
CA ASP A 400 -25.92 16.95 -19.00
C ASP A 400 -25.40 18.40 -19.05
N ASP A 401 -25.61 19.19 -18.00
CA ASP A 401 -25.06 20.54 -17.88
C ASP A 401 -23.55 20.48 -17.60
N ALA A 402 -22.75 20.85 -18.61
CA ALA A 402 -21.29 20.79 -18.53
C ALA A 402 -20.69 21.67 -17.42
N SER A 403 -21.31 22.81 -17.09
CA SER A 403 -20.83 23.70 -16.01
C SER A 403 -21.05 23.06 -14.65
N ILE A 404 -22.23 22.48 -14.41
CA ILE A 404 -22.54 21.77 -13.16
C ILE A 404 -21.66 20.51 -13.03
N GLN A 405 -21.48 19.74 -14.11
CA GLN A 405 -20.60 18.55 -14.12
C GLN A 405 -19.15 18.93 -13.80
N GLU A 406 -18.63 19.99 -14.43
CA GLU A 406 -17.26 20.46 -14.22
C GLU A 406 -17.06 21.01 -12.80
N HIS A 407 -17.99 21.83 -12.30
CA HIS A 407 -17.94 22.32 -10.93
C HIS A 407 -18.04 21.18 -9.90
N ALA A 408 -18.84 20.14 -10.17
CA ALA A 408 -18.95 18.96 -9.32
C ALA A 408 -17.65 18.15 -9.28
N VAL A 409 -17.03 17.85 -10.43
CA VAL A 409 -15.76 17.10 -10.45
C VAL A 409 -14.61 17.89 -9.84
N THR A 410 -14.51 19.22 -10.04
CA THR A 410 -13.51 20.04 -9.36
C THR A 410 -13.76 20.13 -7.85
N SER A 411 -15.02 20.12 -7.40
CA SER A 411 -15.35 20.05 -5.97
C SER A 411 -14.88 18.73 -5.35
N ILE A 412 -15.12 17.60 -6.03
CA ILE A 412 -14.66 16.28 -5.58
C ILE A 412 -13.12 16.20 -5.60
N LEU A 413 -12.45 16.79 -6.60
CA LEU A 413 -10.99 16.95 -6.63
C LEU A 413 -10.49 17.68 -5.37
N ASN A 414 -11.02 18.88 -5.11
CA ASN A 414 -10.65 19.68 -3.93
C ASN A 414 -10.88 18.90 -2.62
N LEU A 415 -12.02 18.22 -2.49
CA LEU A 415 -12.35 17.41 -1.32
C LEU A 415 -11.39 16.23 -1.14
N SER A 416 -10.99 15.55 -2.22
CA SER A 416 -10.10 14.38 -2.18
C SER A 416 -8.67 14.70 -1.71
N ILE A 417 -8.25 15.97 -1.74
CA ILE A 417 -6.95 16.41 -1.20
C ILE A 417 -6.85 16.04 0.30
N PHE A 418 -7.95 16.13 1.05
CA PHE A 418 -7.98 15.71 2.45
C PHE A 418 -8.14 14.19 2.58
N GLU A 419 -7.26 13.54 3.34
CA GLU A 419 -7.15 12.07 3.36
C GLU A 419 -8.43 11.37 3.83
N ASN A 420 -9.05 11.87 4.92
CA ASN A 420 -10.29 11.29 5.46
C ASN A 420 -11.46 11.38 4.46
N ASN A 421 -11.45 12.34 3.53
CA ASN A 421 -12.50 12.45 2.51
C ASN A 421 -12.36 11.41 1.40
N LYS A 422 -11.16 10.85 1.17
CA LYS A 422 -10.94 9.84 0.12
C LYS A 422 -11.80 8.60 0.36
N SER A 423 -11.94 8.15 1.61
CA SER A 423 -12.82 7.02 1.95
C SER A 423 -14.30 7.35 1.71
N LEU A 424 -14.76 8.55 2.08
CA LEU A 424 -16.13 9.03 1.85
C LEU A 424 -16.47 9.13 0.35
N ILE A 425 -15.55 9.62 -0.48
CA ILE A 425 -15.71 9.70 -1.95
C ILE A 425 -15.78 8.29 -2.58
N MET A 426 -14.97 7.34 -2.09
CA MET A 426 -15.03 5.94 -2.52
C MET A 426 -16.30 5.22 -2.02
N LEU A 427 -16.79 5.56 -0.81
CA LEU A 427 -18.05 5.05 -0.25
C LEU A 427 -19.27 5.51 -1.05
N ALA A 428 -19.29 6.78 -1.47
CA ALA A 428 -20.33 7.35 -2.31
C ALA A 428 -20.33 6.82 -3.76
N GLY A 429 -19.48 5.85 -4.10
CA GLY A 429 -19.46 5.22 -5.41
C GLY A 429 -18.97 6.12 -6.54
N ALA A 430 -18.12 7.12 -6.25
CA ALA A 430 -17.75 8.16 -7.21
C ALA A 430 -17.02 7.65 -8.48
N VAL A 431 -16.30 6.53 -8.39
CA VAL A 431 -15.32 6.12 -9.42
C VAL A 431 -15.93 5.90 -10.82
N PRO A 432 -17.04 5.17 -11.02
CA PRO A 432 -17.66 5.02 -12.35
C PRO A 432 -18.08 6.36 -12.96
N SER A 433 -18.67 7.27 -12.16
CA SER A 433 -19.09 8.60 -12.61
C SER A 433 -17.88 9.47 -12.99
N ILE A 434 -16.81 9.49 -12.19
CA ILE A 434 -15.57 10.20 -12.53
C ILE A 434 -14.95 9.64 -13.82
N VAL A 435 -15.01 8.32 -14.03
CA VAL A 435 -14.54 7.68 -15.27
C VAL A 435 -15.42 8.02 -16.48
N GLN A 436 -16.72 8.25 -16.28
CA GLN A 436 -17.59 8.74 -17.35
C GLN A 436 -17.26 10.20 -17.73
N VAL A 437 -17.06 11.08 -16.75
CA VAL A 437 -16.61 12.46 -16.98
C VAL A 437 -15.24 12.48 -17.70
N LEU A 438 -14.31 11.61 -17.31
CA LEU A 438 -13.01 11.47 -17.98
C LEU A 438 -13.10 11.05 -19.46
N ARG A 439 -14.18 10.34 -19.85
CA ARG A 439 -14.42 9.92 -21.25
C ARG A 439 -15.10 11.02 -22.07
N ALA A 440 -16.09 11.70 -21.51
CA ALA A 440 -17.07 12.47 -22.30
C ALA A 440 -17.30 13.94 -21.86
N GLY A 441 -16.68 14.39 -20.76
CA GLY A 441 -16.85 15.76 -20.25
C GLY A 441 -16.06 16.83 -21.02
N SER A 442 -16.18 18.10 -20.60
CA SER A 442 -15.34 19.21 -21.09
C SER A 442 -13.84 18.90 -20.90
N MET A 443 -12.95 19.54 -21.66
CA MET A 443 -11.51 19.28 -21.49
C MET A 443 -11.02 19.58 -20.06
N GLU A 444 -11.51 20.64 -19.42
CA GLU A 444 -11.24 20.91 -18.00
C GLU A 444 -11.89 19.85 -17.08
N ALA A 445 -13.12 19.39 -17.35
CA ALA A 445 -13.74 18.32 -16.56
C ALA A 445 -12.96 17.00 -16.66
N ARG A 446 -12.41 16.67 -17.85
CA ARG A 446 -11.55 15.48 -18.08
C ARG A 446 -10.22 15.60 -17.37
N GLU A 447 -9.58 16.77 -17.39
CA GLU A 447 -8.38 17.11 -16.62
C GLU A 447 -8.62 16.94 -15.11
N ASN A 448 -9.67 17.58 -14.59
CA ASN A 448 -10.06 17.50 -13.17
C ASN A 448 -10.44 16.06 -12.77
N ALA A 449 -11.06 15.27 -13.65
CA ALA A 449 -11.34 13.86 -13.42
C ALA A 449 -10.06 13.02 -13.32
N ALA A 450 -9.08 13.21 -14.23
CA ALA A 450 -7.79 12.53 -14.17
C ALA A 450 -7.02 12.86 -12.87
N ALA A 451 -6.97 14.15 -12.49
CA ALA A 451 -6.39 14.60 -11.22
C ALA A 451 -7.11 14.01 -10.00
N THR A 452 -8.44 13.85 -10.06
CA THR A 452 -9.23 13.21 -8.98
C THR A 452 -8.88 11.74 -8.82
N LEU A 453 -8.77 11.00 -9.94
CA LEU A 453 -8.37 9.59 -9.92
C LEU A 453 -6.92 9.42 -9.43
N PHE A 454 -6.00 10.32 -9.81
CA PHE A 454 -4.66 10.36 -9.22
C PHE A 454 -4.74 10.53 -7.69
N SER A 455 -5.40 11.58 -7.21
CA SER A 455 -5.55 11.88 -5.78
C SER A 455 -6.13 10.70 -4.99
N LEU A 456 -7.23 10.10 -5.46
CA LEU A 456 -7.83 8.92 -4.84
C LEU A 456 -6.91 7.69 -4.86
N SER A 457 -6.12 7.51 -5.92
CA SER A 457 -5.21 6.36 -6.08
C SER A 457 -3.94 6.42 -5.20
N LEU A 458 -3.70 7.51 -4.49
CA LEU A 458 -2.58 7.60 -3.53
C LEU A 458 -2.70 6.49 -2.46
N ALA A 459 -3.90 6.23 -1.95
CA ALA A 459 -4.19 5.03 -1.15
C ALA A 459 -4.08 3.74 -2.00
N ASP A 460 -3.32 2.74 -1.53
CA ASP A 460 -3.05 1.49 -2.26
C ASP A 460 -4.32 0.70 -2.60
N GLU A 461 -5.24 0.65 -1.65
CA GLU A 461 -6.49 -0.09 -1.74
C GLU A 461 -7.38 0.45 -2.90
N ASN A 462 -7.30 1.75 -3.19
CA ASN A 462 -8.05 2.39 -4.27
C ASN A 462 -7.44 2.10 -5.65
N LYS A 463 -6.14 1.82 -5.76
CA LYS A 463 -5.46 1.51 -7.04
C LYS A 463 -6.07 0.30 -7.74
N ILE A 464 -6.57 -0.68 -6.98
CA ILE A 464 -7.25 -1.89 -7.49
C ILE A 464 -8.63 -1.51 -8.06
N ILE A 465 -9.43 -0.77 -7.29
CA ILE A 465 -10.80 -0.40 -7.66
C ILE A 465 -10.78 0.50 -8.91
N ILE A 466 -9.95 1.54 -8.92
CA ILE A 466 -9.80 2.47 -10.06
C ILE A 466 -9.22 1.77 -11.29
N GLY A 467 -8.27 0.84 -11.12
CA GLY A 467 -7.79 0.00 -12.20
C GLY A 467 -8.85 -0.94 -12.79
N SER A 468 -9.83 -1.34 -11.98
CA SER A 468 -10.91 -2.23 -12.39
C SER A 468 -12.10 -1.54 -13.08
N SER A 469 -12.36 -0.25 -12.81
CA SER A 469 -13.52 0.50 -13.33
C SER A 469 -13.42 0.93 -14.80
N GLY A 470 -12.34 0.56 -15.50
CA GLY A 470 -12.07 1.03 -16.86
C GLY A 470 -11.62 2.49 -16.93
N ALA A 471 -11.01 3.01 -15.86
CA ALA A 471 -10.31 4.29 -15.86
C ALA A 471 -9.10 4.30 -16.81
N ILE A 472 -8.32 3.22 -16.80
CA ILE A 472 -7.02 3.16 -17.49
C ILE A 472 -7.14 3.44 -19.00
N PRO A 473 -8.08 2.84 -19.78
CA PRO A 473 -8.28 3.22 -21.18
C PRO A 473 -8.63 4.70 -21.40
N ALA A 474 -9.46 5.28 -20.52
CA ALA A 474 -9.86 6.69 -20.64
C ALA A 474 -8.71 7.65 -20.29
N LEU A 475 -7.81 7.26 -19.38
CA LEU A 475 -6.56 7.98 -19.11
C LEU A 475 -5.58 7.85 -20.29
N VAL A 476 -5.50 6.70 -20.97
CA VAL A 476 -4.64 6.53 -22.15
C VAL A 476 -5.14 7.36 -23.34
N ASP A 477 -6.46 7.49 -23.54
CA ASP A 477 -7.00 8.44 -24.52
C ASP A 477 -6.62 9.89 -24.17
N LEU A 478 -6.81 10.32 -22.91
CA LEU A 478 -6.44 11.67 -22.50
C LEU A 478 -4.92 11.92 -22.61
N LEU A 479 -4.08 10.89 -22.44
CA LEU A 479 -2.63 10.94 -22.66
C LEU A 479 -2.26 11.12 -24.15
N GLN A 480 -3.04 10.58 -25.08
CA GLN A 480 -2.82 10.75 -26.52
C GLN A 480 -3.40 12.08 -27.03
N ASN A 481 -4.65 12.37 -26.66
CA ASN A 481 -5.53 13.34 -27.32
C ASN A 481 -5.87 14.56 -26.46
N GLY A 482 -5.41 14.60 -25.20
CA GLY A 482 -5.66 15.72 -24.28
C GLY A 482 -4.79 16.96 -24.52
N SER A 483 -5.13 18.03 -23.78
CA SER A 483 -4.31 19.24 -23.69
C SER A 483 -2.96 18.95 -23.02
N ASN A 484 -2.03 19.91 -23.04
CA ASN A 484 -0.75 19.79 -22.33
C ASN A 484 -0.93 19.60 -20.80
N ARG A 485 -2.05 20.05 -20.23
CA ARG A 485 -2.44 19.75 -18.85
C ARG A 485 -3.04 18.35 -18.74
N GLY A 486 -4.04 18.02 -19.57
CA GLY A 486 -4.72 16.72 -19.54
C GLY A 486 -3.78 15.54 -19.72
N LYS A 487 -2.76 15.70 -20.55
CA LYS A 487 -1.69 14.70 -20.71
C LYS A 487 -0.86 14.52 -19.45
N LYS A 488 -0.51 15.60 -18.74
CA LYS A 488 0.24 15.55 -17.47
C LYS A 488 -0.58 14.97 -16.33
N ASP A 489 -1.85 15.37 -16.21
CA ASP A 489 -2.78 14.81 -15.22
C ASP A 489 -3.02 13.31 -15.50
N ALA A 490 -3.21 12.92 -16.76
CA ALA A 490 -3.32 11.52 -17.18
C ALA A 490 -2.05 10.70 -16.94
N ALA A 491 -0.87 11.24 -17.29
CA ALA A 491 0.42 10.59 -17.07
C ALA A 491 0.66 10.32 -15.57
N THR A 492 0.38 11.31 -14.72
CA THR A 492 0.57 11.22 -13.27
C THR A 492 -0.39 10.19 -12.65
N ALA A 493 -1.65 10.16 -13.11
CA ALA A 493 -2.62 9.13 -12.72
C ALA A 493 -2.19 7.73 -13.17
N LEU A 494 -1.76 7.57 -14.43
CA LEU A 494 -1.31 6.29 -14.99
C LEU A 494 -0.05 5.76 -14.30
N PHE A 495 0.93 6.63 -14.03
CA PHE A 495 2.12 6.31 -13.25
C PHE A 495 1.76 5.68 -11.91
N ASN A 496 0.96 6.39 -11.09
CA ASN A 496 0.63 5.94 -9.74
C ASN A 496 -0.30 4.71 -9.72
N LEU A 497 -1.20 4.58 -10.71
CA LEU A 497 -2.02 3.38 -10.87
C LEU A 497 -1.19 2.15 -11.30
N CYS A 498 -0.17 2.32 -12.14
CA CYS A 498 0.66 1.22 -12.64
C CYS A 498 1.75 0.75 -11.66
N ILE A 499 1.97 1.45 -10.54
CA ILE A 499 2.73 0.92 -9.38
C ILE A 499 2.10 -0.41 -8.91
N TYR A 500 0.77 -0.54 -8.97
CA TYR A 500 0.10 -1.81 -8.74
C TYR A 500 0.24 -2.74 -9.96
N GLN A 501 0.95 -3.86 -9.80
CA GLN A 501 1.26 -4.82 -10.87
C GLN A 501 0.02 -5.24 -11.70
N GLY A 502 -1.13 -5.48 -11.05
CA GLY A 502 -2.38 -5.88 -11.70
C GLY A 502 -3.02 -4.81 -12.62
N ASN A 503 -2.44 -3.60 -12.67
CA ASN A 503 -2.81 -2.54 -13.61
C ASN A 503 -1.88 -2.46 -14.83
N LYS A 504 -0.63 -2.97 -14.76
CA LYS A 504 0.33 -2.91 -15.88
C LYS A 504 -0.21 -3.62 -17.13
N GLY A 505 -0.66 -4.87 -16.99
CA GLY A 505 -1.34 -5.63 -18.06
C GLY A 505 -2.72 -5.10 -18.47
N ARG A 506 -3.29 -4.13 -17.73
CA ARG A 506 -4.47 -3.37 -18.17
C ARG A 506 -4.06 -2.19 -19.05
N ALA A 507 -2.99 -1.49 -18.68
CA ALA A 507 -2.44 -0.38 -19.43
C ALA A 507 -1.84 -0.82 -20.78
N VAL A 508 -1.15 -1.97 -20.82
CA VAL A 508 -0.66 -2.58 -22.08
C VAL A 508 -1.83 -2.85 -23.04
N ARG A 509 -2.90 -3.51 -22.57
CA ARG A 509 -4.11 -3.77 -23.38
C ARG A 509 -4.88 -2.51 -23.75
N ALA A 510 -4.71 -1.41 -23.02
CA ALA A 510 -5.25 -0.10 -23.36
C ALA A 510 -4.40 0.66 -24.41
N GLY A 511 -3.31 0.07 -24.93
CA GLY A 511 -2.46 0.70 -25.95
C GLY A 511 -1.45 1.71 -25.39
N ILE A 512 -1.16 1.69 -24.09
CA ILE A 512 -0.31 2.71 -23.46
C ILE A 512 1.10 2.79 -24.07
N ILE A 513 1.68 1.66 -24.51
CA ILE A 513 3.03 1.64 -25.09
C ILE A 513 3.09 2.51 -26.37
N THR A 514 2.07 2.43 -27.22
CA THR A 514 1.97 3.25 -28.43
C THR A 514 1.76 4.73 -28.10
N ALA A 515 1.02 5.04 -27.03
CA ALA A 515 0.90 6.42 -26.52
C ALA A 515 2.25 6.98 -26.08
N LEU A 516 2.96 6.24 -25.21
CA LEU A 516 4.25 6.63 -24.65
C LEU A 516 5.32 6.77 -25.73
N LEU A 517 5.39 5.85 -26.69
CA LEU A 517 6.32 5.93 -27.83
C LEU A 517 6.08 7.21 -28.65
N LYS A 518 4.82 7.52 -28.99
CA LYS A 518 4.46 8.76 -29.71
C LYS A 518 4.90 10.01 -28.92
N MET A 519 4.86 9.96 -27.59
CA MET A 519 5.35 11.05 -26.73
C MET A 519 6.88 11.18 -26.68
N LEU A 520 7.63 10.08 -26.85
CA LEU A 520 9.10 10.14 -26.98
C LEU A 520 9.54 10.70 -28.34
N THR A 521 8.74 10.52 -29.40
CA THR A 521 9.13 10.85 -30.78
C THR A 521 8.59 12.18 -31.32
N ASP A 522 7.51 12.74 -30.77
CA ASP A 522 7.00 14.06 -31.22
C ASP A 522 7.84 15.19 -30.60
N SER A 523 8.74 15.77 -31.39
CA SER A 523 9.67 16.83 -30.98
C SER A 523 8.99 18.12 -30.47
N ARG A 524 7.67 18.26 -30.63
CA ARG A 524 6.87 19.38 -30.10
C ARG A 524 6.30 19.09 -28.71
N ASN A 525 6.46 17.88 -28.19
CA ASN A 525 5.83 17.41 -26.96
C ASN A 525 6.86 17.31 -25.82
N CYS A 526 6.75 18.19 -24.81
CA CYS A 526 7.73 18.31 -23.73
C CYS A 526 7.65 17.21 -22.64
N MET A 527 7.08 16.04 -22.95
CA MET A 527 6.70 15.01 -21.97
C MET A 527 7.56 13.73 -22.00
N VAL A 528 8.84 13.87 -22.39
CA VAL A 528 9.80 12.74 -22.48
C VAL A 528 10.09 12.16 -21.08
N ASP A 529 10.12 12.99 -20.03
CA ASP A 529 10.31 12.55 -18.64
C ASP A 529 9.13 11.70 -18.14
N GLU A 530 7.91 12.16 -18.34
CA GLU A 530 6.68 11.45 -18.00
C GLU A 530 6.56 10.14 -18.78
N ALA A 531 6.87 10.15 -20.08
CA ALA A 531 6.83 8.96 -20.91
C ALA A 531 7.84 7.89 -20.46
N LEU A 532 9.10 8.28 -20.20
CA LEU A 532 10.14 7.38 -19.72
C LEU A 532 9.88 6.84 -18.30
N THR A 533 9.32 7.65 -17.40
CA THR A 533 9.02 7.19 -16.04
C THR A 533 7.87 6.18 -15.99
N ILE A 534 6.84 6.34 -16.83
CA ILE A 534 5.80 5.32 -16.97
C ILE A 534 6.36 4.05 -17.66
N LEU A 535 7.13 4.19 -18.74
CA LEU A 535 7.78 3.03 -19.38
C LEU A 535 8.68 2.26 -18.40
N SER A 536 9.40 2.93 -17.51
CA SER A 536 10.23 2.28 -16.49
C SER A 536 9.41 1.50 -15.45
N ILE A 537 8.19 1.91 -15.11
CA ILE A 537 7.28 1.13 -14.25
C ILE A 537 6.71 -0.07 -15.00
N LEU A 538 6.36 0.11 -16.27
CA LEU A 538 5.81 -0.95 -17.10
C LEU A 538 6.86 -2.03 -17.41
N ALA A 539 8.12 -1.66 -17.61
CA ALA A 539 9.22 -2.57 -17.98
C ALA A 539 9.56 -3.66 -16.93
N SER A 540 9.00 -3.62 -15.71
CA SER A 540 9.07 -4.75 -14.74
C SER A 540 7.87 -5.72 -14.81
N ASN A 541 7.08 -5.69 -15.89
CA ASN A 541 6.04 -6.69 -16.18
C ASN A 541 6.30 -7.37 -17.54
N HIS A 542 6.18 -8.69 -17.59
CA HIS A 542 6.53 -9.50 -18.77
C HIS A 542 5.77 -9.08 -20.06
N ASP A 543 4.44 -8.99 -20.00
CA ASP A 543 3.61 -8.58 -21.13
C ASP A 543 3.98 -7.18 -21.64
N ALA A 544 4.32 -6.28 -20.71
CA ALA A 544 4.79 -4.95 -21.03
C ALA A 544 6.21 -4.96 -21.65
N LYS A 545 7.16 -5.78 -21.18
CA LYS A 545 8.47 -5.95 -21.83
C LYS A 545 8.28 -6.36 -23.28
N ALA A 546 7.50 -7.41 -23.53
CA ALA A 546 7.20 -7.90 -24.88
C ALA A 546 6.53 -6.82 -25.76
N ALA A 547 5.59 -6.05 -25.21
CA ALA A 547 4.94 -4.95 -25.92
C ALA A 547 5.90 -3.78 -26.25
N ILE A 548 6.82 -3.43 -25.34
CA ILE A 548 7.83 -2.37 -25.54
C ILE A 548 8.82 -2.75 -26.65
N VAL A 549 9.28 -4.01 -26.68
CA VAL A 549 10.14 -4.54 -27.74
C VAL A 549 9.40 -4.55 -29.08
N LYS A 550 8.19 -5.11 -29.11
CA LYS A 550 7.35 -5.19 -30.32
C LYS A 550 6.97 -3.81 -30.89
N ALA A 551 6.90 -2.78 -30.06
CA ALA A 551 6.68 -1.40 -30.48
C ALA A 551 7.94 -0.70 -31.04
N SER A 552 9.07 -1.41 -31.21
CA SER A 552 10.34 -0.84 -31.67
C SER A 552 10.85 0.33 -30.80
N THR A 553 10.65 0.24 -29.48
CA THR A 553 11.05 1.31 -28.55
C THR A 553 12.57 1.36 -28.34
N ILE A 554 13.29 0.26 -28.57
CA ILE A 554 14.74 0.12 -28.31
C ILE A 554 15.60 1.18 -29.05
N PRO A 555 15.48 1.39 -30.38
CA PRO A 555 16.21 2.46 -31.08
C PRO A 555 16.00 3.86 -30.46
N VAL A 556 14.78 4.18 -30.04
CA VAL A 556 14.44 5.49 -29.42
C VAL A 556 15.12 5.64 -28.06
N LEU A 557 15.17 4.58 -27.26
CA LEU A 557 15.91 4.59 -25.98
C LEU A 557 17.42 4.75 -26.19
N ILE A 558 17.98 4.12 -27.23
CA ILE A 558 19.41 4.25 -27.57
C ILE A 558 19.72 5.67 -28.08
N ASP A 559 18.82 6.32 -28.81
CA ASP A 559 19.01 7.72 -29.17
C ASP A 559 18.93 8.64 -27.95
N LEU A 560 17.95 8.44 -27.07
CA LEU A 560 17.82 9.19 -25.81
C LEU A 560 19.03 9.00 -24.87
N LEU A 561 19.79 7.91 -24.97
CA LEU A 561 21.10 7.75 -24.29
C LEU A 561 22.19 8.67 -24.88
N ARG A 562 22.11 9.02 -26.17
CA ARG A 562 23.03 9.95 -26.85
C ARG A 562 22.59 11.40 -26.61
N THR A 563 21.35 11.73 -26.94
CA THR A 563 20.83 13.11 -27.10
C THR A 563 20.09 13.65 -25.88
N GLY A 564 19.55 12.79 -25.00
CA GLY A 564 18.69 13.19 -23.89
C GLY A 564 19.39 13.86 -22.71
N LEU A 565 18.61 14.54 -21.87
CA LEU A 565 19.09 15.12 -20.60
C LEU A 565 19.50 13.99 -19.61
N PRO A 566 20.29 14.28 -18.55
CA PRO A 566 20.79 13.24 -17.64
C PRO A 566 19.71 12.33 -17.05
N ARG A 567 18.50 12.86 -16.78
CA ARG A 567 17.33 12.10 -16.31
C ARG A 567 16.75 11.18 -17.40
N ASN A 568 16.75 11.63 -18.65
CA ASN A 568 16.35 10.79 -19.79
C ASN A 568 17.37 9.66 -20.00
N LYS A 569 18.68 9.96 -19.99
CA LYS A 569 19.75 8.96 -20.07
C LYS A 569 19.64 7.92 -18.93
N GLU A 570 19.37 8.34 -17.69
CA GLU A 570 19.21 7.42 -16.56
C GLU A 570 17.97 6.50 -16.68
N ASN A 571 16.85 7.02 -17.19
CA ASN A 571 15.64 6.23 -17.37
C ASN A 571 15.72 5.31 -18.60
N ALA A 572 16.31 5.78 -19.70
CA ALA A 572 16.56 4.96 -20.88
C ALA A 572 17.48 3.77 -20.57
N ALA A 573 18.57 4.00 -19.82
CA ALA A 573 19.43 2.93 -19.32
C ALA A 573 18.69 1.95 -18.39
N ALA A 574 17.71 2.42 -17.61
CA ALA A 574 16.89 1.55 -16.76
C ALA A 574 16.01 0.63 -17.59
N ILE A 575 15.25 1.19 -18.53
CA ILE A 575 14.33 0.43 -19.38
C ILE A 575 15.12 -0.59 -20.21
N LEU A 576 16.23 -0.17 -20.85
CA LEU A 576 17.07 -1.08 -21.62
C LEU A 576 17.64 -2.21 -20.75
N LEU A 577 18.06 -1.95 -19.51
CA LEU A 577 18.48 -3.00 -18.58
C LEU A 577 17.33 -3.96 -18.24
N CYS A 578 16.12 -3.47 -17.94
CA CYS A 578 14.96 -4.31 -17.65
C CYS A 578 14.49 -5.17 -18.84
N LEU A 579 14.72 -4.69 -20.09
CA LEU A 579 14.44 -5.43 -21.32
C LEU A 579 15.53 -6.46 -21.68
N CYS A 580 16.80 -6.19 -21.31
CA CYS A 580 17.95 -7.03 -21.68
C CYS A 580 18.36 -8.03 -20.59
N LYS A 581 17.92 -7.84 -19.34
CA LYS A 581 18.23 -8.73 -18.21
C LYS A 581 17.60 -10.11 -18.45
N ARG A 582 18.44 -11.13 -18.63
CA ARG A 582 18.07 -12.52 -19.01
C ARG A 582 17.47 -12.66 -20.44
N ASP A 583 17.73 -11.70 -21.34
CA ASP A 583 17.25 -11.72 -22.73
C ASP A 583 18.41 -11.52 -23.73
N ALA A 584 18.80 -12.59 -24.42
CA ALA A 584 19.92 -12.59 -25.35
C ALA A 584 19.60 -11.89 -26.68
N GLU A 585 18.36 -11.93 -27.17
CA GLU A 585 17.95 -11.30 -28.43
C GLU A 585 17.95 -9.78 -28.27
N ASN A 586 17.42 -9.26 -27.16
CA ASN A 586 17.46 -7.84 -26.84
C ASN A 586 18.90 -7.35 -26.60
N LEU A 587 19.75 -8.13 -25.92
CA LEU A 587 21.19 -7.82 -25.80
C LEU A 587 21.89 -7.73 -27.18
N ALA A 588 21.67 -8.72 -28.06
CA ALA A 588 22.20 -8.71 -29.42
C ALA A 588 21.67 -7.52 -30.23
N CYS A 589 20.39 -7.16 -30.05
CA CYS A 589 19.75 -6.03 -30.71
C CYS A 589 20.38 -4.68 -30.28
N ILE A 590 20.55 -4.42 -28.98
CA ILE A 590 21.18 -3.18 -28.51
C ILE A 590 22.67 -3.09 -28.88
N SER A 591 23.35 -4.24 -28.97
CA SER A 591 24.73 -4.35 -29.45
C SER A 591 24.84 -3.89 -30.91
N ARG A 592 24.03 -4.49 -31.80
CA ARG A 592 23.94 -4.16 -33.22
C ARG A 592 23.51 -2.71 -33.49
N LEU A 593 22.69 -2.12 -32.62
CA LEU A 593 22.25 -0.72 -32.69
C LEU A 593 23.26 0.28 -32.09
N GLY A 594 24.44 -0.17 -31.67
CA GLY A 594 25.52 0.70 -31.21
C GLY A 594 25.26 1.35 -29.85
N ALA A 595 24.62 0.65 -28.92
CA ALA A 595 24.39 1.15 -27.55
C ALA A 595 25.68 1.23 -26.71
N ALA A 596 26.71 0.44 -27.03
CA ALA A 596 27.94 0.35 -26.24
C ALA A 596 28.67 1.71 -26.08
N ILE A 597 28.64 2.58 -27.10
CA ILE A 597 29.29 3.90 -27.07
C ILE A 597 28.60 4.84 -26.04
N PRO A 598 27.30 5.18 -26.16
CA PRO A 598 26.66 6.07 -25.20
C PRO A 598 26.53 5.46 -23.79
N LEU A 599 26.50 4.12 -23.65
CA LEU A 599 26.62 3.49 -22.33
C LEU A 599 28.01 3.71 -21.71
N THR A 600 29.08 3.67 -22.50
CA THR A 600 30.47 3.93 -22.05
C THR A 600 30.75 5.43 -21.81
N GLU A 601 29.97 6.32 -22.42
CA GLU A 601 29.90 7.72 -22.03
C GLU A 601 29.20 7.86 -20.68
N LEU A 602 28.02 7.23 -20.52
CA LEU A 602 27.17 7.36 -19.34
C LEU A 602 27.79 6.79 -18.05
N THR A 603 28.68 5.81 -18.12
CA THR A 603 29.47 5.35 -16.96
C THR A 603 30.50 6.37 -16.48
N LYS A 604 30.88 7.35 -17.33
CA LYS A 604 31.80 8.44 -16.99
C LYS A 604 31.04 9.68 -16.53
N SER A 605 30.03 10.12 -17.30
CA SER A 605 29.34 11.41 -17.15
C SER A 605 27.99 11.36 -16.43
N GLY A 606 27.40 10.18 -16.22
CA GLY A 606 26.04 10.02 -15.69
C GLY A 606 25.89 10.29 -14.18
N THR A 607 24.64 10.30 -13.71
CA THR A 607 24.32 10.20 -12.28
C THR A 607 24.85 8.88 -11.71
N GLU A 608 25.08 8.79 -10.39
CA GLU A 608 25.52 7.53 -9.76
C GLU A 608 24.59 6.34 -10.04
N ARG A 609 23.30 6.59 -10.25
CA ARG A 609 22.33 5.57 -10.63
C ARG A 609 22.38 5.26 -12.14
N ALA A 610 22.69 6.24 -12.99
CA ALA A 610 22.94 6.02 -14.43
C ALA A 610 24.19 5.18 -14.65
N LYS A 611 25.30 5.51 -13.96
CA LYS A 611 26.57 4.77 -14.02
C LYS A 611 26.37 3.30 -13.70
N ARG A 612 25.72 2.97 -12.57
CA ARG A 612 25.43 1.57 -12.16
C ARG A 612 24.62 0.81 -13.21
N LYS A 613 23.53 1.41 -13.73
CA LYS A 613 22.71 0.81 -14.80
C LYS A 613 23.53 0.56 -16.07
N ALA A 614 24.34 1.54 -16.49
CA ALA A 614 25.15 1.45 -17.69
C ALA A 614 26.30 0.43 -17.57
N THR A 615 26.98 0.37 -16.41
CA THR A 615 28.00 -0.63 -16.12
C THR A 615 27.42 -2.05 -16.18
N SER A 616 26.29 -2.29 -15.50
CA SER A 616 25.61 -3.59 -15.52
C SER A 616 25.20 -4.00 -16.95
N LEU A 617 24.66 -3.08 -17.75
CA LEU A 617 24.28 -3.38 -19.14
C LEU A 617 25.51 -3.65 -20.03
N LEU A 618 26.64 -2.97 -19.80
CA LEU A 618 27.92 -3.25 -20.47
C LEU A 618 28.52 -4.59 -20.03
N GLU A 619 28.35 -5.02 -18.79
CA GLU A 619 28.76 -6.35 -18.31
C GLU A 619 27.93 -7.46 -18.97
N HIS A 620 26.62 -7.28 -19.10
CA HIS A 620 25.78 -8.22 -19.86
C HIS A 620 26.17 -8.29 -21.34
N LEU A 621 26.50 -7.15 -21.96
CA LEU A 621 27.00 -7.11 -23.34
C LEU A 621 28.35 -7.81 -23.53
N ARG A 622 29.28 -7.65 -22.59
CA ARG A 622 30.58 -8.37 -22.61
C ARG A 622 30.41 -9.88 -22.49
N LYS A 623 29.48 -10.33 -21.64
CA LYS A 623 29.16 -11.77 -21.50
C LYS A 623 28.59 -12.36 -22.79
N LEU A 624 27.77 -11.61 -23.53
CA LEU A 624 27.29 -12.02 -24.86
C LEU A 624 28.42 -12.10 -25.90
N GLN A 625 29.50 -11.33 -25.75
CA GLN A 625 30.69 -11.38 -26.61
C GLN A 625 31.71 -12.48 -26.23
N GLN A 626 31.39 -13.30 -25.22
CA GLN A 626 32.20 -14.42 -24.72
C GLN A 626 31.49 -15.77 -24.90
N LEU A 627 30.39 -15.78 -25.66
CA LEU A 627 29.55 -16.91 -26.03
C LEU A 627 29.44 -16.99 -27.57
#